data_AF-A0A6D2LJ05-F1
#
_entry.id   AF-A0A6D2LJ05-F1
#
_cell.length_a   1.000
_cell.length_b   1.000
_cell.length_c   1.000
_cell.angle_alpha   90.00
_cell.angle_beta   90.00
_cell.angle_gamma   90.00
#
_symmetry.space_group_name_H-M   'P 1'
#
loop_
_entity.id
_entity.type
_entity.pdbx_description
1 polymer ?
#
loop_
_entity_poly.entity_id
_entity_poly.type
_entity_poly.pdbx_seq_one_letter_code
_entity_poly.pdbx_strand_id
1 'polypeptide(L)'
;MNIALLAKLSWRLLHDDTSLWAKVLRSKYKVKDVKDAAWFNTKGNWSSTWQSVLKGMREVVIPGMSWVIGNGRTTNFWKDRWLLGSSLLEVATTGIPETLTEARVSDLWQSSYGWSFTQIEPYVSAETKLRLTSVVVDEVTGGRDRMSWGQTQDGTFSVTSAYSFLTQDS
;
A
#
# COMPACT_ATOMS: atom_id res chain seq x y z
N MET A 1 -18.10 -7.31 17.33
CA MET A 1 -17.35 -6.05 17.12
C MET A 1 -17.19 -5.83 15.62
N ASN A 2 -17.63 -4.70 15.08
CA ASN A 2 -17.65 -4.47 13.63
C ASN A 2 -16.26 -4.00 13.16
N ILE A 3 -15.42 -4.94 12.70
CA ILE A 3 -14.04 -4.69 12.27
C ILE A 3 -13.99 -3.70 11.10
N ALA A 4 -14.99 -3.68 10.21
CA ALA A 4 -15.06 -2.73 9.11
C ALA A 4 -15.18 -1.25 9.58
N LEU A 5 -15.85 -0.99 10.70
CA LEU A 5 -15.87 0.35 11.31
C LEU A 5 -14.51 0.72 11.91
N LEU A 6 -13.82 -0.23 12.51
CA LEU A 6 -12.44 -0.02 13.00
C LEU A 6 -11.49 0.28 11.83
N ALA A 7 -11.66 -0.44 10.72
CA ALA A 7 -10.92 -0.20 9.49
C ALA A 7 -11.16 1.22 8.95
N LYS A 8 -12.40 1.74 8.99
CA LYS A 8 -12.67 3.14 8.61
C LYS A 8 -11.91 4.14 9.49
N LEU A 9 -11.89 3.94 10.80
CA LEU A 9 -11.12 4.80 11.72
C LEU A 9 -9.61 4.73 11.41
N SER A 10 -9.14 3.52 11.14
CA SER A 10 -7.75 3.21 10.78
C SER A 10 -7.34 3.88 9.46
N TRP A 11 -8.17 3.75 8.43
CA TRP A 11 -8.00 4.40 7.13
C TRP A 11 -7.94 5.91 7.25
N ARG A 12 -8.86 6.50 8.03
CA ARG A 12 -8.86 7.94 8.31
C ARG A 12 -7.59 8.38 9.02
N LEU A 13 -7.08 7.61 9.97
CA LEU A 13 -5.85 7.97 10.67
C LEU A 13 -4.68 8.15 9.69
N LEU A 14 -4.59 7.34 8.63
CA LEU A 14 -3.53 7.42 7.62
C LEU A 14 -3.63 8.64 6.68
N HIS A 15 -4.84 9.17 6.47
CA HIS A 15 -5.09 10.26 5.51
C HIS A 15 -5.40 11.61 6.18
N ASP A 16 -5.85 11.60 7.43
CA ASP A 16 -6.24 12.79 8.18
C ASP A 16 -5.05 13.28 9.02
N ASP A 17 -4.47 14.40 8.62
CA ASP A 17 -3.41 15.13 9.32
C ASP A 17 -3.93 16.41 10.01
N THR A 18 -5.22 16.74 9.86
CA THR A 18 -5.78 18.02 10.32
C THR A 18 -6.55 17.88 11.63
N SER A 19 -7.34 16.81 11.78
CA SER A 19 -8.22 16.60 12.92
C SER A 19 -7.45 16.42 14.22
N LEU A 20 -7.95 17.01 15.32
CA LEU A 20 -7.30 16.95 16.64
C LEU A 20 -7.07 15.51 17.11
N TRP A 21 -8.06 14.62 16.97
CA TRP A 21 -7.94 13.23 17.37
C TRP A 21 -6.82 12.50 16.60
N ALA A 22 -6.68 12.78 15.30
CA ALA A 22 -5.65 12.17 14.46
C ALA A 22 -4.26 12.69 14.83
N LYS A 23 -4.11 14.01 15.05
CA LYS A 23 -2.86 14.61 15.54
C LYS A 23 -2.43 14.03 16.89
N VAL A 24 -3.36 13.90 17.83
CA VAL A 24 -3.10 13.33 19.16
C VAL A 24 -2.64 11.87 19.05
N LEU A 25 -3.36 11.03 18.29
CA LEU A 25 -2.98 9.63 18.11
C LEU A 25 -1.63 9.50 17.40
N ARG A 26 -1.43 10.23 16.30
CA ARG A 26 -0.17 10.21 15.54
C ARG A 26 1.01 10.61 16.41
N SER A 27 0.87 11.68 17.20
CA SER A 27 1.94 12.15 18.08
C SER A 27 2.22 11.17 19.23
N LYS A 28 1.17 10.70 19.92
CA LYS A 28 1.32 9.81 21.08
C LYS A 28 1.95 8.47 20.69
N TYR A 29 1.54 7.94 19.54
CA TYR A 29 1.89 6.61 19.08
C TYR A 29 2.94 6.60 17.97
N LYS A 30 3.50 7.78 17.66
CA LYS A 30 4.57 7.97 16.67
C LYS A 30 4.21 7.36 15.30
N VAL A 31 2.96 7.54 14.89
CA VAL A 31 2.45 7.02 13.61
C VAL A 31 3.13 7.77 12.48
N LYS A 32 3.87 7.03 11.65
CA LYS A 32 4.59 7.55 10.48
C LYS A 32 4.02 6.91 9.22
N ASP A 33 4.90 6.47 8.32
CA ASP A 33 4.57 5.71 7.14
C ASP A 33 3.87 4.39 7.54
N VAL A 34 2.88 3.96 6.76
CA VAL A 34 2.22 2.66 6.94
C VAL A 34 3.20 1.48 6.78
N LYS A 35 4.32 1.70 6.10
CA LYS A 35 5.41 0.73 5.93
C LYS A 35 6.31 0.62 7.16
N ASP A 36 6.22 1.57 8.10
CA ASP A 36 7.01 1.53 9.34
C ASP A 36 6.35 0.60 10.37
N ALA A 37 6.90 -0.60 10.51
CA ALA A 37 6.46 -1.60 11.49
C ALA A 37 6.55 -1.13 12.95
N ALA A 38 7.34 -0.08 13.26
CA ALA A 38 7.67 0.30 14.63
C ALA A 38 6.44 0.70 15.44
N TRP A 39 5.50 1.43 14.84
CA TRP A 39 4.29 1.90 15.54
C TRP A 39 3.16 0.86 15.55
N PHE A 40 3.31 -0.24 14.80
CA PHE A 40 2.44 -1.40 14.91
C PHE A 40 2.79 -2.30 16.09
N ASN A 41 4.00 -2.20 16.66
CA ASN A 41 4.40 -3.08 17.76
C ASN A 41 3.62 -2.77 19.04
N THR A 42 2.79 -3.72 19.45
CA THR A 42 2.01 -3.69 20.69
C THR A 42 2.92 -4.04 21.86
N LYS A 43 3.70 -3.07 22.35
CA LYS A 43 4.45 -3.21 23.61
C LYS A 43 3.94 -2.17 24.61
N GLY A 44 3.17 -2.60 25.62
CA GLY A 44 2.75 -1.76 26.77
C GLY A 44 1.22 -1.63 27.00
N ASN A 45 0.84 -0.76 27.95
CA ASN A 45 -0.55 -0.38 28.26
C ASN A 45 -1.08 0.66 27.27
N TRP A 46 -1.43 0.23 26.05
CA TRP A 46 -2.04 1.10 25.05
C TRP A 46 -3.54 1.27 25.34
N SER A 47 -4.11 2.40 24.92
CA SER A 47 -5.54 2.65 25.10
C SER A 47 -6.37 1.65 24.28
N SER A 48 -7.57 1.31 24.77
CA SER A 48 -8.52 0.46 24.05
C SER A 48 -8.86 1.01 22.65
N THR A 49 -8.92 2.34 22.53
CA THR A 49 -9.08 3.04 21.24
C THR A 49 -7.96 2.70 20.28
N TRP A 50 -6.71 2.77 20.74
CA TRP A 50 -5.58 2.47 19.88
C TRP A 50 -5.50 0.99 19.48
N GLN A 51 -5.75 0.08 20.43
CA GLN A 51 -5.83 -1.34 20.12
C GLN A 51 -6.87 -1.62 19.03
N SER A 52 -8.00 -0.90 19.08
CA SER A 52 -9.06 -1.00 18.07
C SER A 52 -8.60 -0.47 16.70
N VAL A 53 -7.84 0.63 16.66
CA VAL A 53 -7.22 1.15 15.42
C VAL A 53 -6.21 0.15 14.86
N LEU A 54 -5.30 -0.39 15.67
CA LEU A 54 -4.34 -1.39 15.17
C LEU A 54 -5.04 -2.64 14.65
N LYS A 55 -6.13 -3.06 15.30
CA LYS A 55 -6.93 -4.19 14.83
C LYS A 55 -7.49 -3.93 13.43
N GLY A 56 -8.19 -2.81 13.25
CA GLY A 56 -8.71 -2.43 11.93
C GLY A 56 -7.61 -2.25 10.88
N MET A 57 -6.43 -1.79 11.29
CA MET A 57 -5.33 -1.63 10.37
C MET A 57 -4.74 -2.95 9.89
N ARG A 58 -4.46 -3.87 10.81
CA ARG A 58 -3.84 -5.16 10.52
C ARG A 58 -4.77 -6.11 9.78
N GLU A 59 -6.04 -6.14 10.16
CA GLU A 59 -7.00 -7.11 9.61
C GLU A 59 -7.64 -6.64 8.30
N VAL A 60 -7.62 -5.33 7.99
CA VAL A 60 -8.36 -4.80 6.83
C VAL A 60 -7.55 -3.81 6.02
N VAL A 61 -7.02 -2.75 6.63
CA VAL A 61 -6.40 -1.66 5.86
C VAL A 61 -5.14 -2.13 5.14
N ILE A 62 -4.18 -2.73 5.84
CA ILE A 62 -2.93 -3.20 5.22
C ILE A 62 -3.19 -4.32 4.20
N PRO A 63 -4.03 -5.32 4.49
CA PRO A 63 -4.36 -6.36 3.51
C PRO A 63 -5.25 -5.89 2.34
N GLY A 64 -5.94 -4.76 2.45
CA GLY A 64 -6.83 -4.28 1.40
C GLY A 64 -6.34 -3.04 0.66
N MET A 65 -5.27 -2.38 1.13
CA MET A 65 -4.70 -1.20 0.49
C MET A 65 -3.89 -1.56 -0.77
N SER A 66 -3.82 -0.59 -1.67
CA SER A 66 -2.96 -0.58 -2.85
C SER A 66 -2.32 0.81 -2.99
N TRP A 67 -1.39 0.94 -3.92
CA TRP A 67 -0.71 2.18 -4.26
C TRP A 67 -1.05 2.61 -5.67
N VAL A 68 -1.37 3.89 -5.83
CA VAL A 68 -1.44 4.54 -7.14
C VAL A 68 -0.11 5.24 -7.37
N ILE A 69 0.53 4.90 -8.48
CA ILE A 69 1.84 5.43 -8.86
C ILE A 69 1.71 6.89 -9.30
N GLY A 70 2.55 7.74 -8.71
CA GLY A 70 2.87 9.08 -9.21
C GLY A 70 4.31 9.06 -9.70
N ASN A 71 5.22 9.69 -8.96
CA ASN A 71 6.65 9.74 -9.27
C ASN A 71 7.43 8.44 -8.96
N GLY A 72 6.80 7.43 -8.36
CA GLY A 72 7.37 6.12 -8.13
C GLY A 72 8.45 6.05 -7.06
N ARG A 73 8.74 7.15 -6.35
CA ARG A 73 9.89 7.23 -5.42
C ARG A 73 9.64 6.56 -4.08
N THR A 74 8.38 6.36 -3.70
CA THR A 74 8.02 5.83 -2.38
C THR A 74 7.45 4.42 -2.46
N THR A 75 6.92 4.02 -3.62
CA THR A 75 6.43 2.66 -3.87
C THR A 75 7.58 1.72 -4.20
N ASN A 76 7.71 0.63 -3.44
CA ASN A 76 8.59 -0.48 -3.75
C ASN A 76 7.97 -1.30 -4.89
N PHE A 77 8.74 -1.55 -5.94
CA PHE A 77 8.23 -2.20 -7.15
C PHE A 77 7.75 -3.63 -6.90
N TRP A 78 8.44 -4.39 -6.07
CA TRP A 78 8.17 -5.82 -5.87
C TRP A 78 7.23 -6.10 -4.70
N LYS A 79 7.38 -5.37 -3.59
CA LYS A 79 6.73 -5.67 -2.30
C LYS A 79 5.38 -4.99 -2.14
N ASP A 80 5.21 -3.80 -2.71
CA ASP A 80 3.94 -3.08 -2.61
C ASP A 80 2.93 -3.60 -3.65
N ARG A 81 1.65 -3.52 -3.30
CA ARG A 81 0.55 -3.77 -4.25
C ARG A 81 0.25 -2.47 -4.96
N TRP A 82 0.51 -2.43 -6.26
CA TRP A 82 0.33 -1.21 -7.06
C TRP A 82 -0.07 -1.48 -8.51
N LEU A 83 0.34 -2.63 -9.06
CA LEU A 83 -0.04 -3.06 -10.41
C LEU A 83 -1.19 -4.06 -10.42
N LEU A 84 -1.17 -4.98 -9.44
CA LEU A 84 -2.11 -6.10 -9.33
C LEU A 84 -2.83 -6.04 -7.97
N GLY A 85 -3.79 -6.94 -7.77
CA GLY A 85 -4.40 -7.17 -6.45
C GLY A 85 -3.44 -7.81 -5.42
N SER A 86 -2.25 -8.20 -5.86
CA SER A 86 -1.16 -8.80 -5.08
C SER A 86 0.16 -8.06 -5.32
N SER A 87 1.19 -8.38 -4.54
CA SER A 87 2.53 -7.85 -4.77
C SER A 87 3.19 -8.58 -5.95
N LEU A 88 4.06 -7.91 -6.70
CA LEU A 88 4.79 -8.58 -7.80
C LEU A 88 5.72 -9.68 -7.30
N LEU A 89 6.19 -9.56 -6.05
CA LEU A 89 6.98 -10.59 -5.37
C LEU A 89 6.19 -11.89 -5.16
N GLU A 90 4.91 -11.81 -4.79
CA GLU A 90 4.03 -12.97 -4.59
C GLU A 90 3.77 -13.75 -5.88
N VAL A 91 3.77 -13.06 -7.03
CA VAL A 91 3.46 -13.65 -8.34
C VAL A 91 4.68 -13.78 -9.25
N ALA A 92 5.88 -13.62 -8.69
CA ALA A 92 7.13 -13.73 -9.42
C ALA A 92 7.30 -15.16 -9.97
N THR A 93 7.77 -15.27 -11.21
CA THR A 93 7.99 -16.57 -11.86
C THR A 93 9.23 -17.28 -11.32
N THR A 94 10.18 -16.53 -10.77
CA THR A 94 11.44 -17.00 -10.21
C THR A 94 11.87 -16.14 -9.03
N GLY A 95 12.89 -16.60 -8.28
CA GLY A 95 13.42 -15.86 -7.15
C GLY A 95 14.08 -14.54 -7.57
N ILE A 96 13.63 -13.44 -6.96
CA ILE A 96 14.17 -12.10 -7.21
C ILE A 96 15.38 -11.85 -6.31
N PRO A 97 16.51 -11.35 -6.85
CA PRO A 97 17.68 -11.00 -6.04
C PRO A 97 17.35 -9.96 -4.96
N GLU A 98 17.98 -10.08 -3.79
CA GLU A 98 17.74 -9.17 -2.66
C GLU A 98 17.99 -7.69 -3.03
N THR A 99 19.03 -7.44 -3.83
CA THR A 99 19.36 -6.10 -4.36
C THR A 99 18.22 -5.50 -5.18
N LEU A 100 17.45 -6.33 -5.87
CA LEU A 100 16.34 -5.89 -6.71
C LEU A 100 15.04 -5.80 -5.92
N THR A 101 14.84 -6.61 -4.87
CA THR A 101 13.61 -6.57 -4.05
C THR A 101 13.37 -5.25 -3.32
N GLU A 102 14.41 -4.43 -3.12
CA GLU A 102 14.28 -3.09 -2.51
C GLU A 102 14.08 -1.97 -3.54
N ALA A 103 14.11 -2.27 -4.84
CA ALA A 103 13.97 -1.27 -5.90
C ALA A 103 12.63 -0.53 -5.81
N ARG A 104 12.68 0.79 -5.96
CA ARG A 104 11.50 1.63 -6.13
C ARG A 104 11.01 1.57 -7.56
N VAL A 105 9.75 1.96 -7.74
CA VAL A 105 9.16 2.08 -9.08
C VAL A 105 9.98 3.04 -9.96
N SER A 106 10.46 4.14 -9.39
CA SER A 106 11.33 5.09 -10.09
C SER A 106 12.68 4.51 -10.50
N ASP A 107 13.20 3.50 -9.80
CA ASP A 107 14.52 2.92 -10.10
C ASP A 107 14.48 2.01 -11.33
N LEU A 108 13.29 1.49 -11.65
CA LEU A 108 13.03 0.61 -12.79
C LEU A 108 12.37 1.34 -13.96
N TRP A 109 12.20 2.65 -13.85
CA TRP A 109 11.67 3.52 -14.90
C TRP A 109 12.76 4.46 -15.41
N GLN A 110 12.89 4.56 -16.74
CA GLN A 110 13.82 5.46 -17.41
C GLN A 110 13.05 6.49 -18.21
N SER A 111 13.31 7.77 -17.95
CA SER A 111 12.71 8.87 -18.69
C SER A 111 12.90 8.67 -20.20
N SER A 112 11.83 8.81 -20.98
CA SER A 112 11.76 8.59 -22.44
C SER A 112 11.83 7.14 -22.94
N TYR A 113 12.33 6.20 -22.14
CA TYR A 113 12.44 4.78 -22.52
C TYR A 113 11.40 3.87 -21.84
N GLY A 114 10.80 4.34 -20.74
CA GLY A 114 9.82 3.59 -19.98
C GLY A 114 10.46 2.56 -19.05
N TRP A 115 9.82 1.41 -18.88
CA TRP A 115 10.28 0.36 -17.98
C TRP A 115 11.60 -0.27 -18.43
N SER A 116 12.50 -0.47 -17.46
CA SER A 116 13.76 -1.20 -17.62
C SER A 116 13.50 -2.71 -17.70
N PHE A 117 12.90 -3.17 -18.81
CA PHE A 117 12.48 -4.55 -18.97
C PHE A 117 13.60 -5.58 -18.86
N THR A 118 14.85 -5.19 -19.15
CA THR A 118 16.04 -6.03 -18.92
C THR A 118 16.18 -6.48 -17.46
N GLN A 119 15.69 -5.69 -16.50
CA GLN A 119 15.73 -6.00 -15.08
C GLN A 119 14.43 -6.64 -14.57
N ILE A 120 13.33 -6.57 -15.33
CA ILE A 120 11.99 -6.98 -14.88
C ILE A 120 11.56 -8.31 -15.52
N GLU A 121 11.74 -8.44 -16.83
CA GLU A 121 11.24 -9.59 -17.62
C GLU A 121 11.64 -10.97 -17.09
N PRO A 122 12.85 -11.19 -16.54
CA PRO A 122 13.24 -12.50 -16.03
C PRO A 122 12.36 -13.01 -14.87
N TYR A 123 11.61 -12.12 -14.21
CA TYR A 123 10.89 -12.43 -12.97
C TYR A 123 9.37 -12.33 -13.10
N VAL A 124 8.84 -11.89 -14.25
CA VAL A 124 7.41 -11.64 -14.44
C VAL A 124 6.84 -12.41 -15.62
N SER A 125 5.54 -12.68 -15.59
CA SER A 125 4.83 -13.27 -16.72
C SER A 125 4.65 -12.27 -17.86
N ALA A 126 4.35 -12.78 -19.07
CA ALA A 126 4.00 -11.92 -20.20
C ALA A 126 2.75 -11.06 -19.93
N GLU A 127 1.78 -11.56 -19.14
CA GLU A 127 0.61 -10.78 -18.74
C GLU A 127 0.99 -9.61 -17.84
N THR A 128 1.84 -9.84 -16.82
CA THR A 128 2.34 -8.79 -15.94
C THR A 128 3.13 -7.74 -16.73
N LYS A 129 3.94 -8.18 -17.70
CA LYS A 129 4.65 -7.29 -18.62
C LYS A 129 3.69 -6.37 -19.39
N LEU A 130 2.61 -6.92 -19.96
CA LEU A 130 1.60 -6.12 -20.67
C LEU A 130 0.93 -5.08 -19.74
N ARG A 131 0.60 -5.47 -18.51
CA ARG A 131 0.05 -4.52 -17.52
C ARG A 131 1.05 -3.43 -17.14
N LEU A 132 2.33 -3.75 -17.01
CA LEU A 132 3.37 -2.75 -16.80
C LEU A 132 3.40 -1.73 -17.93
N THR A 133 3.31 -2.17 -19.19
CA THR A 133 3.33 -1.25 -20.34
C THR A 133 2.17 -0.26 -20.36
N SER A 134 1.06 -0.51 -19.66
CA SER A 134 -0.05 0.44 -19.54
C SER A 134 0.10 1.43 -18.38
N VAL A 135 1.16 1.33 -17.58
CA VAL A 135 1.46 2.28 -16.49
C VAL A 135 2.60 3.22 -16.90
N VAL A 136 2.40 4.51 -16.66
CA VAL A 136 3.39 5.57 -16.86
C VAL A 136 3.72 6.19 -15.50
N VAL A 137 5.00 6.34 -15.20
CA VAL A 137 5.47 7.04 -14.00
C VAL A 137 5.50 8.55 -14.28
N ASP A 138 4.92 9.33 -13.38
CA ASP A 138 4.82 10.77 -13.52
C ASP A 138 6.10 11.48 -13.04
N GLU A 139 6.91 11.92 -14.01
CA GLU A 139 8.12 12.70 -13.77
C GLU A 139 7.93 14.20 -14.01
N VAL A 140 6.76 14.62 -14.52
CA VAL A 140 6.54 15.97 -15.08
C VAL A 140 5.62 16.81 -14.20
N THR A 141 4.50 16.25 -13.73
CA THR A 141 3.49 17.01 -13.00
C THR A 141 3.78 17.07 -11.49
N GLY A 142 4.75 16.27 -11.03
CA GLY A 142 5.12 16.19 -9.62
C GLY A 142 4.13 15.40 -8.76
N GLY A 143 3.29 14.57 -9.38
CA GLY A 143 2.39 13.66 -8.69
C GLY A 143 3.17 12.75 -7.74
N ARG A 144 2.72 12.66 -6.49
CA ARG A 144 3.31 11.74 -5.50
C ARG A 144 2.52 10.43 -5.50
N ASP A 145 3.22 9.34 -5.23
CA ASP A 145 2.55 8.07 -4.97
C ASP A 145 1.57 8.24 -3.81
N ARG A 146 0.42 7.58 -3.91
CA ARG A 146 -0.64 7.69 -2.90
C ARG A 146 -1.27 6.35 -2.61
N MET A 147 -1.70 6.17 -1.37
CA MET A 147 -2.50 5.02 -0.98
C MET A 147 -3.88 5.09 -1.62
N SER A 148 -4.42 3.92 -1.97
CA SER A 148 -5.78 3.71 -2.45
C SER A 148 -6.35 2.44 -1.84
N TRP A 149 -7.67 2.33 -1.89
CA TRP A 149 -8.36 1.11 -1.48
C TRP A 149 -8.41 0.13 -2.65
N GLY A 150 -7.63 -0.96 -2.57
CA GLY A 150 -7.47 -1.93 -3.66
C GLY A 150 -8.71 -2.79 -3.93
N GLN A 151 -9.72 -2.73 -3.07
CA GLN A 151 -10.96 -3.54 -3.19
C GLN A 151 -12.07 -2.80 -3.95
N THR A 152 -11.77 -1.67 -4.58
CA THR A 152 -12.71 -0.84 -5.34
C THR A 152 -12.02 -0.25 -6.57
N GLN A 153 -12.75 -0.14 -7.68
CA GLN A 153 -12.18 0.37 -8.94
C GLN A 153 -11.76 1.84 -8.87
N ASP A 154 -12.47 2.66 -8.10
CA ASP A 154 -12.16 4.08 -7.91
C ASP A 154 -11.13 4.34 -6.80
N GLY A 155 -10.69 3.28 -6.11
CA GLY A 155 -9.75 3.39 -4.99
C GLY A 155 -10.36 3.96 -3.71
N THR A 156 -11.69 4.10 -3.60
CA THR A 156 -12.35 4.72 -2.46
C THR A 156 -12.64 3.70 -1.34
N PHE A 157 -12.13 4.00 -0.15
CA PHE A 157 -12.48 3.23 1.04
C PHE A 157 -13.92 3.50 1.51
N SER A 158 -14.68 2.44 1.78
CA SER A 158 -15.98 2.52 2.44
C SER A 158 -16.13 1.40 3.48
N VAL A 159 -17.04 1.56 4.45
CA VAL A 159 -17.34 0.49 5.43
C VAL A 159 -17.89 -0.73 4.71
N THR A 160 -18.71 -0.52 3.67
CA THR A 160 -19.30 -1.60 2.87
C THR A 160 -18.22 -2.38 2.14
N SER A 161 -17.31 -1.72 1.43
CA SER A 161 -16.21 -2.40 0.72
C SER A 161 -15.24 -3.09 1.67
N ALA A 162 -14.96 -2.51 2.84
CA ALA A 162 -14.20 -3.16 3.90
C ALA A 162 -14.90 -4.39 4.49
N TYR A 163 -16.22 -4.34 4.65
CA TYR A 163 -17.01 -5.48 5.11
C TYR A 163 -17.04 -6.60 4.07
N SER A 164 -17.28 -6.27 2.78
CA SER A 164 -17.23 -7.22 1.69
C SER A 164 -15.90 -7.96 1.61
N PHE A 165 -14.79 -7.22 1.73
CA PHE A 165 -13.44 -7.78 1.80
C PHE A 165 -13.29 -8.81 2.93
N LEU A 166 -13.72 -8.46 4.15
CA LEU A 166 -13.67 -9.37 5.29
C LEU A 166 -14.49 -10.65 5.11
N THR A 167 -15.63 -10.57 4.42
CA THR A 167 -16.54 -11.71 4.24
C THR A 167 -16.20 -12.58 3.03
N GLN A 168 -15.40 -12.09 2.08
CA GLN A 168 -14.93 -12.87 0.94
C GLN A 168 -13.74 -13.77 1.32
N ASP A 169 -12.99 -13.41 2.34
CA ASP A 169 -11.89 -14.19 2.94
C ASP A 169 -12.36 -15.22 4.00
N SER A 170 -13.68 -15.46 4.13
CA SER A 170 -14.28 -16.40 5.11
C SER A 170 -14.84 -17.68 4.49
#